data_AF-A0A7S3S610-F1
#
_entry.id   AF-A0A7S3S610-F1
#
_cell.length_a   1.000
_cell.length_b   1.000
_cell.length_c   1.000
_cell.angle_alpha   90.00
_cell.angle_beta   90.00
_cell.angle_gamma   90.00
#
_symmetry.space_group_name_H-M   'P 1'
#
loop_
_entity.id
_entity.type
_entity.pdbx_description
1 polymer ?
#
loop_
_entity_poly.entity_id
_entity_poly.type
_entity_poly.pdbx_seq_one_letter_code
_entity_poly.pdbx_strand_id
1 'polypeptide(L)'
;EGEGEEDEEAATALFAFSATPKAYITRVGEHLLGMFLLLEPYAAGAALCELHADLRAPADEEEDADLEPERANVVAWMGAVATRTKSLLLAAVEALPALSAAGAKQLAADVGYLSNIFAAGLSLPHAELTELEGLLTCDLAGLPAIAESAVALRPAFAAAVVTKRQS
;
A
#
# COMPACT_ATOMS: atom_id res chain seq x y z
N GLU A 1 -44.41 14.72 -6.03
CA GLU A 1 -43.19 15.09 -6.76
C GLU A 1 -41.90 14.70 -6.00
N GLY A 2 -41.93 13.74 -5.08
CA GLY A 2 -40.76 13.38 -4.25
C GLY A 2 -40.00 12.12 -4.68
N GLU A 3 -40.51 11.35 -5.65
CA GLU A 3 -39.88 10.08 -6.06
C GLU A 3 -38.67 10.28 -6.99
N GLY A 4 -38.55 11.45 -7.64
CA GLY A 4 -37.44 11.74 -8.56
C GLY A 4 -36.14 12.20 -7.86
N GLU A 5 -36.24 12.86 -6.70
CA GLU A 5 -35.07 13.32 -5.94
C GLU A 5 -34.39 12.17 -5.17
N GLU A 6 -35.17 11.22 -4.64
CA GLU A 6 -34.64 10.06 -3.91
C GLU A 6 -33.86 9.10 -4.82
N ASP A 7 -34.31 8.91 -6.07
CA ASP A 7 -33.60 8.07 -7.06
C ASP A 7 -32.29 8.72 -7.55
N GLU A 8 -32.26 10.06 -7.64
CA GLU A 8 -31.06 10.82 -8.04
C GLU A 8 -30.03 10.88 -6.89
N GLU A 9 -30.49 11.03 -5.64
CA GLU A 9 -29.66 10.98 -4.43
C GLU A 9 -29.12 9.56 -4.18
N ALA A 10 -29.92 8.52 -4.41
CA ALA A 10 -29.50 7.13 -4.35
C ALA A 10 -28.47 6.79 -5.45
N ALA A 11 -28.66 7.29 -6.69
CA ALA A 11 -27.67 7.15 -7.76
C ALA A 11 -26.36 7.87 -7.40
N THR A 12 -26.44 9.06 -6.81
CA THR A 12 -25.27 9.83 -6.35
C THR A 12 -24.55 9.14 -5.19
N ALA A 13 -25.28 8.50 -4.27
CA ALA A 13 -24.75 7.66 -3.20
C ALA A 13 -24.13 6.34 -3.72
N LEU A 14 -24.65 5.79 -4.82
CA LEU A 14 -24.10 4.60 -5.48
C LEU A 14 -22.73 4.90 -6.13
N PHE A 15 -22.52 6.15 -6.55
CA PHE A 15 -21.22 6.68 -7.00
C PHE A 15 -20.44 7.39 -5.89
N ALA A 16 -20.93 7.40 -4.64
CA ALA A 16 -20.22 8.00 -3.53
C ALA A 16 -18.99 7.16 -3.21
N PHE A 17 -17.82 7.74 -3.47
CA PHE A 17 -16.54 7.20 -3.02
C PHE A 17 -16.56 7.08 -1.50
N SER A 18 -16.15 5.92 -0.98
CA SER A 18 -16.17 5.68 0.46
C SER A 18 -14.85 6.16 1.04
N ALA A 19 -14.90 6.89 2.16
CA ALA A 19 -13.70 7.21 2.94
C ALA A 19 -13.09 5.97 3.64
N THR A 20 -13.57 4.77 3.28
CA THR A 20 -13.13 3.47 3.78
C THR A 20 -12.46 2.69 2.67
N PRO A 21 -11.46 1.85 3.02
CA PRO A 21 -10.79 0.99 2.05
C PRO A 21 -11.80 0.03 1.40
N LYS A 22 -11.62 -0.22 0.09
CA LYS A 22 -12.48 -1.13 -0.67
C LYS A 22 -12.18 -2.59 -0.31
N ALA A 23 -13.18 -3.44 -0.54
CA ALA A 23 -13.11 -4.86 -0.20
C ALA A 23 -11.91 -5.60 -0.82
N TYR A 24 -11.41 -5.17 -1.99
CA TYR A 24 -10.25 -5.82 -2.60
C TYR A 24 -8.98 -5.62 -1.75
N ILE A 25 -8.75 -4.40 -1.24
CA ILE A 25 -7.53 -4.11 -0.49
C ILE A 25 -7.63 -4.61 0.94
N THR A 26 -8.83 -4.59 1.53
CA THR A 26 -9.03 -5.20 2.86
C THR A 26 -8.78 -6.70 2.83
N ARG A 27 -9.24 -7.41 1.78
CA ARG A 27 -8.92 -8.83 1.59
C ARG A 27 -7.43 -9.09 1.44
N VAL A 28 -6.69 -8.21 0.74
CA VAL A 28 -5.22 -8.32 0.64
C VAL A 28 -4.60 -8.20 2.04
N GLY A 29 -5.00 -7.21 2.82
CA GLY A 29 -4.52 -7.04 4.20
C GLY A 29 -4.82 -8.25 5.08
N GLU A 30 -6.05 -8.77 5.03
CA GLU A 30 -6.47 -9.98 5.75
C GLU A 30 -5.63 -11.21 5.36
N HIS A 31 -5.34 -11.39 4.07
CA HIS A 31 -4.50 -12.51 3.61
C HIS A 31 -3.06 -12.39 4.09
N LEU A 32 -2.49 -11.18 4.08
CA LEU A 32 -1.13 -10.95 4.57
C LEU A 32 -1.02 -11.22 6.08
N LEU A 33 -1.97 -10.73 6.87
CA LEU A 33 -2.04 -11.01 8.31
C LEU A 33 -2.23 -12.51 8.58
N GLY A 34 -3.15 -13.15 7.86
CA GLY A 34 -3.40 -14.59 8.01
C GLY A 34 -2.18 -15.42 7.63
N MET A 35 -1.47 -15.05 6.57
CA MET A 35 -0.25 -15.74 6.15
C MET A 35 0.86 -15.64 7.19
N PHE A 36 1.05 -14.48 7.82
CA PHE A 36 2.01 -14.35 8.92
C PHE A 36 1.73 -15.36 10.03
N LEU A 37 0.48 -15.43 10.51
CA LEU A 37 0.05 -16.39 11.54
C LEU A 37 0.22 -17.85 11.11
N LEU A 38 0.06 -18.16 9.82
CA LEU A 38 0.26 -19.50 9.29
C LEU A 38 1.74 -19.88 9.20
N LEU A 39 2.64 -18.92 9.05
CA LEU A 39 4.08 -19.14 8.96
C LEU A 39 4.76 -19.24 10.33
N GLU A 40 4.24 -18.55 11.36
CA GLU A 40 4.81 -18.55 12.72
C GLU A 40 5.10 -19.95 13.30
N PRO A 41 4.22 -20.98 13.16
CA PRO A 41 4.51 -22.32 13.66
C PRO A 41 5.70 -23.00 12.97
N TYR A 42 6.11 -22.52 11.80
CA TYR A 42 7.19 -23.07 10.98
C TYR A 42 8.46 -22.21 11.03
N ALA A 43 8.52 -21.21 11.90
CA ALA A 43 9.63 -20.27 12.05
C ALA A 43 11.02 -20.95 12.18
N ALA A 44 11.06 -22.09 12.89
CA ALA A 44 12.28 -22.91 13.08
C ALA A 44 12.53 -23.94 11.95
N GLY A 45 11.61 -24.04 10.98
CA GLY A 45 11.65 -25.04 9.93
C GLY A 45 12.62 -24.65 8.82
N ALA A 46 13.37 -25.63 8.30
CA ALA A 46 14.35 -25.41 7.22
C ALA A 46 13.77 -24.70 5.99
N ALA A 47 12.48 -24.92 5.68
CA ALA A 47 11.80 -24.27 4.57
C ALA A 47 11.76 -22.73 4.68
N LEU A 48 11.67 -22.17 5.90
CA LEU A 48 11.69 -20.72 6.09
C LEU A 48 13.12 -20.16 6.17
N CYS A 49 14.12 -21.00 6.42
CA CYS A 49 15.52 -20.60 6.42
C CYS A 49 16.09 -20.38 5.00
N GLU A 50 15.43 -20.93 3.96
CA GLU A 50 15.93 -20.95 2.58
C GLU A 50 15.37 -19.83 1.68
N LEU A 51 15.11 -18.64 2.24
CA LEU A 51 14.74 -17.48 1.42
C LEU A 51 15.91 -17.07 0.50
N HIS A 52 15.69 -17.12 -0.81
CA HIS A 52 16.67 -16.74 -1.81
C HIS A 52 17.17 -15.29 -1.60
N ALA A 53 18.47 -15.06 -1.76
CA ALA A 53 19.09 -13.75 -1.50
C ALA A 53 18.43 -12.61 -2.30
N ASP A 54 18.07 -12.84 -3.56
CA ASP A 54 17.40 -11.85 -4.42
C ASP A 54 16.00 -11.42 -3.93
N LEU A 55 15.38 -12.20 -3.03
CA LEU A 55 14.09 -11.89 -2.44
C LEU A 55 14.22 -11.20 -1.08
N ARG A 56 15.41 -11.19 -0.48
CA ARG A 56 15.65 -10.47 0.77
C ARG A 56 15.67 -8.98 0.49
N ALA A 57 15.21 -8.23 1.48
CA ALA A 57 15.41 -6.79 1.48
C ALA A 57 16.91 -6.47 1.42
N PRO A 58 17.30 -5.33 0.82
CA PRO A 58 18.69 -4.88 0.85
C PRO A 58 19.19 -4.77 2.29
N ALA A 59 20.47 -5.09 2.51
CA ALA A 59 21.09 -5.15 3.85
C ALA A 59 21.12 -3.80 4.58
N ASP A 60 20.79 -2.72 3.87
CA ASP A 60 20.72 -1.35 4.36
C ASP A 60 19.43 -1.08 5.16
N GLU A 61 18.45 -1.99 5.13
CA GLU A 61 17.32 -1.98 6.05
C GLU A 61 17.78 -2.49 7.42
N GLU A 62 17.50 -1.73 8.48
CA GLU A 62 17.88 -2.10 9.86
C GLU A 62 17.22 -3.43 10.24
N GLU A 63 18.01 -4.50 10.27
CA GLU A 63 17.60 -5.75 10.90
C GLU A 63 17.39 -5.50 12.39
N ASP A 64 16.22 -5.87 12.90
CA ASP A 64 15.95 -5.84 14.33
C ASP A 64 16.84 -6.89 15.03
N ALA A 65 17.98 -6.42 15.56
CA ALA A 65 19.01 -7.27 16.16
C ALA A 65 18.52 -8.00 17.42
N ASP A 66 17.41 -7.58 18.02
CA ASP A 66 16.79 -8.21 19.18
C ASP A 66 15.75 -9.29 18.78
N LEU A 67 15.51 -9.46 17.48
CA LEU A 67 14.53 -10.43 16.98
C LEU A 67 15.10 -11.85 16.97
N GLU A 68 14.41 -12.78 17.62
CA GLU A 68 14.77 -14.21 17.61
C GLU A 68 14.96 -14.73 16.17
N PRO A 69 15.99 -15.54 15.89
CA PRO A 69 16.37 -15.93 14.54
C PRO A 69 15.26 -16.67 13.79
N GLU A 70 14.45 -17.47 14.49
CA GLU A 70 13.29 -18.12 13.90
C GLU A 70 12.23 -17.10 13.45
N ARG A 71 11.98 -16.07 14.27
CA ARG A 71 11.07 -14.98 13.89
C ARG A 71 11.65 -14.15 12.76
N ALA A 72 12.97 -13.98 12.70
CA ALA A 72 13.64 -13.24 11.63
C ALA A 72 13.40 -13.90 10.27
N ASN A 73 13.36 -15.23 10.21
CA ASN A 73 13.01 -15.95 8.99
C ASN A 73 11.58 -15.65 8.53
N VAL A 74 10.59 -15.68 9.44
CA VAL A 74 9.19 -15.36 9.12
C VAL A 74 9.08 -13.92 8.62
N VAL A 75 9.74 -12.98 9.30
CA VAL A 75 9.78 -11.56 8.92
C VAL A 75 10.42 -11.38 7.55
N ALA A 76 11.51 -12.08 7.24
CA ALA A 76 12.17 -12.01 5.94
C ALA A 76 11.25 -12.50 4.80
N TRP A 77 10.54 -13.61 5.00
CA TRP A 77 9.55 -14.11 4.03
C TRP A 77 8.39 -13.14 3.84
N MET A 78 7.85 -12.60 4.94
CA MET A 78 6.80 -11.60 4.86
C MET A 78 7.28 -10.32 4.19
N GLY A 79 8.53 -9.90 4.42
CA GLY A 79 9.18 -8.79 3.75
C GLY A 79 9.25 -8.99 2.24
N ALA A 80 9.65 -10.18 1.78
CA ALA A 80 9.64 -10.50 0.35
C ALA A 80 8.24 -10.40 -0.27
N VAL A 81 7.22 -10.93 0.43
CA VAL A 81 5.84 -10.88 -0.06
C VAL A 81 5.28 -9.45 -0.03
N ALA A 82 5.56 -8.68 1.03
CA ALA A 82 5.18 -7.28 1.14
C ALA A 82 5.82 -6.42 0.06
N THR A 83 7.11 -6.58 -0.20
CA THR A 83 7.84 -5.92 -1.29
C THR A 83 7.19 -6.20 -2.63
N ARG A 84 6.86 -7.46 -2.91
CA ARG A 84 6.18 -7.81 -4.17
C ARG A 84 4.76 -7.24 -4.24
N THR A 85 4.01 -7.28 -3.14
CA THR A 85 2.65 -6.75 -3.06
C THR A 85 2.62 -5.25 -3.31
N LYS A 86 3.52 -4.51 -2.67
CA LYS A 86 3.76 -3.07 -2.86
C LYS A 86 4.13 -2.77 -4.32
N SER A 87 5.08 -3.52 -4.89
CA SER A 87 5.48 -3.37 -6.29
C SER A 87 4.31 -3.53 -7.27
N LEU A 88 3.43 -4.52 -7.05
CA LEU A 88 2.24 -4.73 -7.87
C LEU A 88 1.23 -3.59 -7.73
N LEU A 89 1.01 -3.08 -6.50
CA LEU A 89 0.15 -1.93 -6.27
C LEU A 89 0.68 -0.68 -6.99
N LEU A 90 1.97 -0.37 -6.82
CA LEU A 90 2.59 0.78 -7.48
C LEU A 90 2.52 0.63 -9.02
N ALA A 91 2.77 -0.55 -9.56
CA ALA A 91 2.63 -0.79 -11.01
C ALA A 91 1.18 -0.58 -11.49
N ALA A 92 0.19 -1.00 -10.71
CA ALA A 92 -1.22 -0.76 -11.03
C ALA A 92 -1.56 0.74 -11.05
N VAL A 93 -1.04 1.51 -10.09
CA VAL A 93 -1.20 2.97 -10.03
C VAL A 93 -0.50 3.65 -11.22
N GLU A 94 0.70 3.20 -11.57
CA GLU A 94 1.46 3.73 -12.71
C GLU A 94 0.72 3.52 -14.05
N ALA A 95 0.00 2.40 -14.18
CA ALA A 95 -0.78 2.04 -15.36
C ALA A 95 -2.09 2.83 -15.51
N LEU A 96 -2.57 3.53 -14.47
CA LEU A 96 -3.80 4.34 -14.56
C LEU A 96 -3.62 5.48 -15.58
N PRO A 97 -4.57 5.75 -16.47
CA PRO A 97 -4.43 6.83 -17.45
C PRO A 97 -4.55 8.22 -16.83
N ALA A 98 -5.43 8.38 -15.84
CA ALA A 98 -5.68 9.62 -15.11
C ALA A 98 -6.21 9.30 -13.71
N LEU A 99 -6.16 10.27 -12.80
CA LEU A 99 -6.61 10.12 -11.43
C LEU A 99 -7.46 11.31 -11.01
N SER A 100 -8.78 11.14 -11.07
CA SER A 100 -9.73 12.17 -10.63
C SER A 100 -9.57 12.47 -9.14
N ALA A 101 -10.06 13.63 -8.69
CA ALA A 101 -10.01 14.00 -7.28
C ALA A 101 -10.67 12.96 -6.36
N ALA A 102 -11.77 12.35 -6.80
CA ALA A 102 -12.46 11.33 -6.02
C ALA A 102 -11.73 9.97 -6.07
N GLY A 103 -11.17 9.60 -7.23
CA GLY A 103 -10.31 8.42 -7.36
C GLY A 103 -9.05 8.52 -6.50
N ALA A 104 -8.43 9.70 -6.41
CA ALA A 104 -7.29 9.96 -5.54
C ALA A 104 -7.65 9.76 -4.07
N LYS A 105 -8.80 10.28 -3.61
CA LYS A 105 -9.27 10.08 -2.23
C LYS A 105 -9.52 8.61 -1.89
N GLN A 106 -10.13 7.86 -2.82
CA GLN A 106 -10.38 6.44 -2.59
C GLN A 106 -9.09 5.63 -2.58
N LEU A 107 -8.20 5.89 -3.55
CA LEU A 107 -6.89 5.24 -3.59
C LEU A 107 -6.07 5.59 -2.34
N ALA A 108 -6.18 6.81 -1.82
CA ALA A 108 -5.55 7.19 -0.55
C ALA A 108 -6.07 6.32 0.62
N ALA A 109 -7.40 6.14 0.73
CA ALA A 109 -7.97 5.27 1.76
C ALA A 109 -7.47 3.81 1.62
N ASP A 110 -7.34 3.33 0.38
CA ASP A 110 -6.85 1.97 0.11
C ASP A 110 -5.36 1.82 0.45
N VAL A 111 -4.52 2.77 0.00
CA VAL A 111 -3.08 2.81 0.27
C VAL A 111 -2.79 2.97 1.76
N GLY A 112 -3.49 3.88 2.43
CA GLY A 112 -3.34 4.12 3.87
C GLY A 112 -3.72 2.91 4.71
N TYR A 113 -4.77 2.17 4.31
CA TYR A 113 -5.09 0.88 4.93
C TYR A 113 -3.95 -0.12 4.79
N LEU A 114 -3.42 -0.32 3.57
CA LEU A 114 -2.32 -1.27 3.36
C LEU A 114 -1.05 -0.84 4.10
N SER A 115 -0.76 0.46 4.12
CA SER A 115 0.33 1.06 4.88
C SER A 115 0.23 0.72 6.36
N ASN A 116 -0.97 0.85 6.96
CA ASN A 116 -1.22 0.48 8.35
C ASN A 116 -1.04 -1.02 8.61
N ILE A 117 -1.46 -1.89 7.68
CA ILE A 117 -1.22 -3.33 7.80
C ILE A 117 0.28 -3.63 7.81
N PHE A 118 1.05 -2.97 6.94
CA PHE A 118 2.50 -3.17 6.89
C PHE A 118 3.16 -2.65 8.16
N ALA A 119 2.85 -1.41 8.57
CA ALA A 119 3.44 -0.77 9.73
C ALA A 119 3.05 -1.44 11.06
N ALA A 120 1.76 -1.50 11.38
CA ALA A 120 1.27 -1.92 12.69
C ALA A 120 0.93 -3.41 12.74
N GLY A 121 0.50 -3.99 11.62
CA GLY A 121 0.10 -5.40 11.56
C GLY A 121 1.27 -6.37 11.44
N LEU A 122 2.29 -5.98 10.66
CA LEU A 122 3.39 -6.87 10.28
C LEU A 122 4.78 -6.32 10.59
N SER A 123 4.89 -5.04 10.99
CA SER A 123 6.17 -4.35 11.23
C SER A 123 7.11 -4.40 10.01
N LEU A 124 6.56 -4.14 8.82
CA LEU A 124 7.26 -4.17 7.54
C LEU A 124 7.48 -2.76 6.95
N PRO A 125 8.48 -2.60 6.06
CA PRO A 125 8.74 -1.34 5.36
C PRO A 125 7.54 -0.86 4.53
N HIS A 126 7.15 0.41 4.69
CA HIS A 126 5.95 1.00 4.10
C HIS A 126 6.13 2.44 3.60
N ALA A 127 7.37 2.94 3.51
CA ALA A 127 7.66 4.34 3.19
C ALA A 127 7.08 4.78 1.83
N GLU A 128 7.16 3.96 0.79
CA GLU A 128 6.58 4.28 -0.52
C GLU A 128 5.06 4.39 -0.47
N LEU A 129 4.40 3.63 0.40
CA LEU A 129 2.95 3.72 0.58
C LEU A 129 2.58 5.04 1.27
N THR A 130 3.32 5.43 2.30
CA THR A 130 3.13 6.72 2.99
C THR A 130 3.37 7.91 2.06
N GLU A 131 4.43 7.89 1.25
CA GLU A 131 4.70 8.95 0.28
C GLU A 131 3.63 9.01 -0.82
N LEU A 132 3.17 7.85 -1.31
CA LEU A 132 2.07 7.80 -2.27
C LEU A 132 0.78 8.34 -1.66
N GLU A 133 0.43 7.98 -0.43
CA GLU A 133 -0.72 8.54 0.28
C GLU A 133 -0.63 10.06 0.40
N GLY A 134 0.56 10.61 0.69
CA GLY A 134 0.81 12.05 0.68
C GLY A 134 0.49 12.69 -0.68
N LEU A 135 0.97 12.10 -1.77
CA LEU A 135 0.66 12.56 -3.14
C LEU A 135 -0.82 12.43 -3.52
N LEU A 136 -1.56 11.52 -2.90
CA LEU A 136 -2.98 11.30 -3.18
C LEU A 136 -3.89 12.24 -2.38
N THR A 137 -3.47 12.63 -1.18
CA THR A 137 -4.27 13.42 -0.23
C THR A 137 -4.00 14.91 -0.30
N CYS A 138 -2.81 15.34 -0.76
CA CYS A 138 -2.47 16.75 -0.86
C CYS A 138 -3.37 17.50 -1.87
N ASP A 139 -3.42 18.82 -1.74
CA ASP A 139 -4.05 19.67 -2.74
C ASP A 139 -3.21 19.70 -4.03
N LEU A 140 -3.83 20.17 -5.14
CA LEU A 140 -3.13 20.22 -6.43
C LEU A 140 -1.95 21.20 -6.42
N ALA A 141 -1.98 22.21 -5.55
CA ALA A 141 -0.92 23.21 -5.41
C ALA A 141 0.33 22.63 -4.72
N GLY A 142 0.15 21.73 -3.76
CA GLY A 142 1.22 21.08 -3.02
C GLY A 142 1.86 19.89 -3.73
N LEU A 143 1.25 19.37 -4.80
CA LEU A 143 1.73 18.20 -5.54
C LEU A 143 3.21 18.25 -5.93
N PRO A 144 3.74 19.34 -6.52
CA PRO A 144 5.15 19.40 -6.91
C PRO A 144 6.09 19.28 -5.71
N ALA A 145 5.80 20.00 -4.62
CA ALA A 145 6.64 20.00 -3.43
C ALA A 145 6.66 18.63 -2.74
N ILE A 146 5.51 17.96 -2.63
CA ILE A 146 5.45 16.60 -2.07
C ILE A 146 6.22 15.62 -2.95
N ALA A 147 6.05 15.69 -4.28
CA ALA A 147 6.76 14.82 -5.22
C ALA A 147 8.29 15.01 -5.17
N GLU A 148 8.76 16.26 -5.02
CA GLU A 148 10.19 16.57 -4.88
C GLU A 148 10.78 16.10 -3.55
N SER A 149 9.96 16.06 -2.49
CA SER A 149 10.37 15.59 -1.16
C SER A 149 10.37 14.07 -1.01
N ALA A 150 9.79 13.33 -1.96
CA ALA A 150 9.69 11.88 -1.91
C ALA A 150 11.08 11.24 -2.10
N VAL A 151 11.45 10.33 -1.20
CA VAL A 151 12.75 9.65 -1.19
C VAL A 151 12.58 8.16 -1.49
N ALA A 152 11.50 7.54 -1.01
CA ALA A 152 11.24 6.13 -1.20
C ALA A 152 10.63 5.83 -2.59
N LEU A 153 9.78 6.71 -3.11
CA LEU A 153 9.22 6.60 -4.45
C LEU A 153 10.25 6.96 -5.52
N ARG A 154 10.23 6.21 -6.63
CA ARG A 154 10.99 6.58 -7.83
C ARG A 154 10.54 7.97 -8.32
N PRO A 155 11.46 8.89 -8.66
CA PRO A 155 11.09 10.23 -9.13
C PRO A 155 10.14 10.23 -10.33
N ALA A 156 10.35 9.32 -11.30
CA ALA A 156 9.48 9.17 -12.47
C ALA A 156 8.05 8.74 -12.09
N PHE A 157 7.91 7.90 -11.07
CA PHE A 157 6.60 7.47 -10.57
C PHE A 157 5.88 8.64 -9.88
N ALA A 158 6.56 9.36 -8.99
CA ALA A 158 5.99 10.53 -8.31
C ALA A 158 5.54 11.59 -9.33
N ALA A 159 6.37 11.91 -10.33
CA ALA A 159 6.01 12.82 -11.41
C ALA A 159 4.79 12.33 -12.22
N ALA A 160 4.72 11.02 -12.52
CA ALA A 160 3.57 10.45 -13.21
C ALA A 160 2.27 10.59 -12.39
N VAL A 161 2.31 10.41 -11.07
CA VAL A 161 1.16 10.63 -10.18
C VAL A 161 0.71 12.10 -10.22
N VAL A 162 1.66 13.06 -10.19
CA VAL A 162 1.35 14.49 -10.35
C VAL A 162 0.62 14.76 -11.66
N THR A 163 1.16 14.27 -12.78
CA THR A 163 0.53 14.43 -14.10
C THR A 163 -0.89 13.84 -14.13
N LYS A 164 -1.06 12.61 -13.61
CA LYS A 164 -2.37 11.93 -13.59
C LYS A 164 -3.41 12.67 -12.76
N ARG A 165 -3.01 13.36 -11.68
CA ARG A 165 -3.91 14.16 -10.82
C ARG A 165 -4.28 15.52 -11.40
N GLN A 166 -3.50 16.02 -12.34
CA GLN A 166 -3.72 17.30 -13.02
C GLN A 166 -4.44 17.14 -14.38
N SER A 167 -4.59 15.89 -14.85
CA SER A 167 -5.31 15.52 -16.08
C SER A 167 -6.82 15.48 -15.84
#